data_AF-A0A096BVH8-F1
#
_entry.id   AF-A0A096BVH8-F1
#
_cell.length_a   1.000
_cell.length_b   1.000
_cell.length_c   1.000
_cell.angle_alpha   90.00
_cell.angle_beta   90.00
_cell.angle_gamma   90.00
#
_symmetry.space_group_name_H-M   'P 1'
#
loop_
_entity.id
_entity.type
_entity.pdbx_description
1 polymer ?
#
loop_
_entity_poly.entity_id
_entity_poly.type
_entity_poly.pdbx_seq_one_letter_code
_entity_poly.pdbx_strand_id
1 'polypeptide(L)'
;MQIKNIGDGLKAQFNPARMVSTGAKIDKTTIAKRPCFLCAANRPAVQTSVSFGSSFEILVNPFPILPIHFTIPARQHQLQKIKEYYADLHNLANAYPNLMFFYNGPKCGASAPDHLHFQGGTSGLLPIQERWDELEASALPLLNLSDVEGIFLIQDFAYPALAIKSRSVENDEYLFRIVYDSLPQREGEIEPMMNIVVWKKGLDTISVVFPRQKHRPECYSKEGDEQYLISPGALDMGGLLILPRQIDFERMNADLLKEVMKEIVLAPTEMEKVCEKIKNTKV
;
A
#
# COMPACT_ATOMS: atom_id res chain seq x y z
N MET A 1 11.60 -0.76 17.84
CA MET A 1 10.39 0.02 17.48
C MET A 1 9.28 -0.39 18.43
N GLN A 2 8.58 0.57 19.04
CA GLN A 2 7.48 0.27 19.97
C GLN A 2 6.19 0.08 19.17
N ILE A 3 5.44 -0.99 19.43
CA ILE A 3 4.14 -1.27 18.83
C ILE A 3 3.12 -1.43 19.95
N LYS A 4 1.92 -0.87 19.77
CA LYS A 4 0.78 -1.07 20.66
C LYS A 4 -0.47 -1.44 19.87
N ASN A 5 -1.35 -2.23 20.47
CA ASN A 5 -2.71 -2.38 19.97
C ASN A 5 -3.48 -1.09 20.27
N ILE A 6 -4.27 -0.62 19.31
CA ILE A 6 -5.09 0.60 19.46
C ILE A 6 -6.60 0.32 19.54
N GLY A 7 -7.00 -0.95 19.46
CA GLY A 7 -8.40 -1.40 19.45
C GLY A 7 -8.79 -2.00 18.09
N ASP A 8 -9.87 -2.78 18.05
CA ASP A 8 -10.45 -3.37 16.83
C ASP A 8 -9.49 -4.19 15.95
N GLY A 9 -8.50 -4.82 16.58
CA GLY A 9 -7.44 -5.56 15.88
C GLY A 9 -6.43 -4.68 15.15
N LEU A 10 -6.49 -3.35 15.31
CA LEU A 10 -5.55 -2.40 14.71
C LEU A 10 -4.34 -2.15 15.63
N LYS A 11 -3.22 -1.76 15.01
CA LYS A 11 -1.95 -1.52 15.69
C LYS A 11 -1.40 -0.14 15.33
N ALA A 12 -0.65 0.44 16.25
CA ALA A 12 0.19 1.60 15.99
C ALA A 12 1.65 1.27 16.28
N GLN A 13 2.56 1.81 15.48
CA GLN A 13 4.00 1.77 15.68
C GLN A 13 4.53 3.19 15.89
N PHE A 14 5.33 3.38 16.93
CA PHE A 14 6.11 4.60 17.09
C PHE A 14 7.44 4.47 16.36
N ASN A 15 7.68 5.35 15.37
CA ASN A 15 8.89 5.34 14.56
C ASN A 15 9.37 6.77 14.23
N PRO A 16 10.19 7.41 15.10
CA PRO A 16 10.63 8.80 14.90
C PRO A 16 11.52 8.98 13.67
N ALA A 17 12.17 7.94 13.16
CA ALA A 17 12.95 8.01 11.92
C ALA A 17 12.08 8.36 10.69
N ARG A 18 10.75 8.18 10.79
CA ARG A 18 9.80 8.53 9.73
C ARG A 18 9.42 10.00 9.69
N MET A 19 9.88 10.83 10.64
CA MET A 19 9.57 12.26 10.68
C MET A 19 9.89 12.98 9.36
N VAL A 20 11.07 12.70 8.78
CA VAL A 20 11.51 13.31 7.52
C VAL A 20 10.62 12.90 6.35
N SER A 21 10.32 11.61 6.22
CA SER A 21 9.48 11.10 5.13
C SER A 21 8.02 11.52 5.24
N THR A 22 7.49 11.59 6.47
CA THR A 22 6.11 12.01 6.73
C THR A 22 5.95 13.50 6.50
N GLY A 23 6.95 14.31 6.86
CA GLY A 23 6.99 15.76 6.65
C GLY A 23 7.44 16.20 5.25
N ALA A 24 7.92 15.28 4.40
CA ALA A 24 8.48 15.63 3.10
C ALA A 24 7.45 16.33 2.22
N LYS A 25 7.87 17.47 1.65
CA LYS A 25 7.13 18.14 0.58
C LYS A 25 7.26 17.32 -0.70
N ILE A 26 6.13 16.89 -1.23
CA ILE A 26 6.04 16.10 -2.45
C ILE A 26 5.47 16.90 -3.63
N ASP A 27 5.44 18.23 -3.51
CA ASP A 27 5.00 19.08 -4.61
C ASP A 27 6.00 18.99 -5.78
N LYS A 28 5.49 19.16 -7.01
CA LYS A 28 6.28 19.01 -8.24
C LYS A 28 7.52 19.90 -8.25
N THR A 29 7.44 21.10 -7.67
CA THR A 29 8.55 22.06 -7.69
C THR A 29 9.68 21.65 -6.75
N THR A 30 9.36 21.10 -5.58
CA THR A 30 10.35 20.55 -4.65
C THR A 30 10.99 19.29 -5.22
N ILE A 31 10.19 18.40 -5.82
CA ILE A 31 10.70 17.14 -6.40
C ILE A 31 11.64 17.41 -7.57
N ALA A 32 11.27 18.30 -8.50
CA ALA A 32 12.10 18.62 -9.66
C ALA A 32 13.47 19.23 -9.30
N LYS A 33 13.61 19.79 -8.09
CA LYS A 33 14.83 20.45 -7.63
C LYS A 33 15.79 19.53 -6.87
N ARG A 34 15.38 18.32 -6.48
CA ARG A 34 16.22 17.38 -5.73
C ARG A 34 16.67 16.22 -6.64
N PRO A 35 17.93 15.77 -6.55
CA PRO A 35 18.33 14.51 -7.16
C PRO A 35 17.46 13.37 -6.61
N CYS A 36 16.89 12.54 -7.48
CA CYS A 36 16.06 11.42 -7.05
C CYS A 36 16.93 10.37 -6.35
N PHE A 37 16.68 10.15 -5.06
CA PHE A 37 17.46 9.25 -4.19
C PHE A 37 17.33 7.76 -4.55
N LEU A 38 16.38 7.41 -5.43
CA LEU A 38 16.20 6.06 -5.94
C LEU A 38 17.02 5.79 -7.22
N CYS A 39 17.50 6.82 -7.91
CA CYS A 39 18.39 6.66 -9.06
C CYS A 39 19.77 6.19 -8.61
N ALA A 40 20.33 5.18 -9.27
CA ALA A 40 21.62 4.58 -8.92
C ALA A 40 22.74 5.62 -8.72
N ALA A 41 22.82 6.62 -9.61
CA ALA A 41 23.82 7.69 -9.54
C ALA A 41 23.73 8.58 -8.29
N ASN A 42 22.58 8.61 -7.60
CA ASN A 42 22.33 9.47 -6.43
C ASN A 42 22.27 8.66 -5.12
N ARG A 43 22.42 7.34 -5.16
CA ARG A 43 22.41 6.50 -3.96
C ARG A 43 23.74 6.63 -3.20
N PRO A 44 23.76 6.47 -1.86
CA PRO A 44 25.01 6.40 -1.12
C PRO A 44 25.91 5.28 -1.65
N ALA A 45 27.23 5.48 -1.69
CA ALA A 45 28.19 4.48 -2.19
C ALA A 45 28.16 3.15 -1.40
N VAL A 46 27.72 3.19 -0.14
CA VAL A 46 27.55 2.00 0.71
C VAL A 46 26.29 1.19 0.40
N GLN A 47 25.37 1.73 -0.43
CA GLN A 47 24.13 1.05 -0.79
C GLN A 47 24.43 -0.10 -1.74
N THR A 48 24.15 -1.32 -1.28
CA THR A 48 24.17 -2.51 -2.13
C THR A 48 22.83 -2.70 -2.82
N SER A 49 22.83 -3.38 -3.97
CA SER A 49 21.63 -3.76 -4.71
C SER A 49 21.70 -5.20 -5.19
N VAL A 50 20.53 -5.83 -5.30
CA VAL A 50 20.33 -7.11 -5.97
C VAL A 50 19.39 -6.88 -7.15
N SER A 51 19.76 -7.36 -8.33
CA SER A 51 18.90 -7.27 -9.51
C SER A 51 17.64 -8.12 -9.35
N PHE A 52 16.47 -7.58 -9.70
CA PHE A 52 15.23 -8.35 -9.82
C PHE A 52 14.61 -8.15 -11.20
N GLY A 53 14.49 -9.24 -11.96
CA GLY A 53 14.09 -9.17 -13.37
C GLY A 53 15.00 -8.25 -14.19
N SER A 54 14.44 -7.68 -15.26
CA SER A 54 15.09 -6.65 -16.08
C SER A 54 14.83 -5.22 -15.56
N SER A 55 13.73 -5.03 -14.82
CA SER A 55 13.19 -3.70 -14.53
C SER A 55 13.54 -3.15 -13.15
N PHE A 56 13.88 -3.99 -12.17
CA PHE A 56 14.00 -3.56 -10.77
C PHE A 56 15.34 -3.93 -10.12
N GLU A 57 15.60 -3.30 -8.99
CA GLU A 57 16.64 -3.65 -8.02
C GLU A 57 16.03 -3.72 -6.63
N ILE A 58 16.55 -4.59 -5.76
CA ILE A 58 16.19 -4.71 -4.36
C ILE A 58 17.29 -4.05 -3.53
N LEU A 59 16.90 -3.06 -2.71
CA LEU A 59 17.77 -2.28 -1.84
C LEU A 59 17.32 -2.44 -0.39
N VAL A 60 18.26 -2.49 0.56
CA VAL A 60 17.91 -2.32 1.99
C VAL A 60 17.33 -0.93 2.19
N ASN A 61 16.17 -0.82 2.84
CA ASN A 61 15.57 0.48 3.14
C ASN A 61 16.37 1.16 4.27
N PRO A 62 16.90 2.38 4.07
CA PRO A 62 17.69 3.08 5.09
C PRO A 62 16.87 3.56 6.29
N PHE A 63 15.53 3.62 6.18
CA PHE A 63 14.61 4.04 7.23
C PHE A 63 13.52 2.97 7.44
N PRO A 64 13.89 1.78 7.93
CA PRO A 64 13.00 0.63 7.98
C PRO A 64 11.82 0.85 8.95
N ILE A 65 10.65 0.38 8.51
CA ILE A 65 9.43 0.24 9.34
C ILE A 65 9.26 -1.21 9.84
N LEU A 66 9.79 -2.17 9.08
CA LEU A 66 9.68 -3.60 9.32
C LEU A 66 11.05 -4.11 9.80
N PRO A 67 11.13 -5.23 10.55
CA PRO A 67 12.41 -5.81 10.96
C PRO A 67 13.36 -6.07 9.77
N ILE A 68 12.82 -6.63 8.69
CA ILE A 68 13.45 -6.68 7.36
C ILE A 68 12.64 -5.77 6.46
N HIS A 69 13.27 -4.80 5.82
CA HIS A 69 12.58 -3.84 4.94
C HIS A 69 13.45 -3.50 3.73
N PHE A 70 12.88 -3.67 2.55
CA PHE A 70 13.47 -3.35 1.26
C PHE A 70 12.73 -2.22 0.54
N THR A 71 13.49 -1.40 -0.19
CA THR A 71 12.97 -0.52 -1.24
C THR A 71 13.35 -1.14 -2.58
N ILE A 72 12.39 -1.24 -3.49
CA ILE A 72 12.56 -1.98 -4.75
C ILE A 72 12.28 -1.03 -5.92
N PRO A 73 13.21 -0.11 -6.25
CA PRO A 73 13.01 0.86 -7.32
C PRO A 73 13.18 0.24 -8.70
N ALA A 74 12.45 0.79 -9.66
CA ALA A 74 12.73 0.56 -11.07
C ALA A 74 14.16 1.05 -11.38
N ARG A 75 14.86 0.37 -12.29
CA ARG A 75 16.22 0.76 -12.72
C ARG A 75 16.21 2.09 -13.47
N GLN A 76 15.19 2.27 -14.30
CA GLN A 76 14.96 3.51 -15.02
C GLN A 76 14.17 4.48 -14.14
N HIS A 77 14.55 5.75 -14.18
CA HIS A 77 13.75 6.80 -13.58
C HIS A 77 12.47 6.98 -14.39
N GLN A 78 11.32 6.70 -13.78
CA GLN A 78 10.02 6.77 -14.43
C GLN A 78 8.93 7.01 -13.39
N LEU A 79 7.81 7.61 -13.78
CA LEU A 79 6.73 7.94 -12.86
C LEU A 79 6.26 6.73 -12.05
N GLN A 80 5.92 6.98 -10.77
CA GLN A 80 5.25 6.00 -9.92
C GLN A 80 3.87 5.70 -10.52
N LYS A 81 3.79 4.63 -11.32
CA LYS A 81 2.57 4.11 -11.98
C LYS A 81 2.62 2.59 -12.01
N ILE A 82 1.60 1.93 -11.48
CA ILE A 82 1.66 0.46 -11.31
C ILE A 82 1.13 -0.35 -12.50
N LYS A 83 0.25 0.21 -13.35
CA LYS A 83 -0.56 -0.59 -14.30
C LYS A 83 0.24 -1.63 -15.11
N GLU A 84 1.37 -1.23 -15.69
CA GLU A 84 2.21 -2.09 -16.54
C GLU A 84 3.24 -2.93 -15.75
N TYR A 85 3.32 -2.75 -14.43
CA TYR A 85 4.32 -3.36 -13.55
C TYR A 85 3.69 -4.16 -12.41
N TYR A 86 2.36 -4.33 -12.38
CA TYR A 86 1.69 -5.06 -11.30
C TYR A 86 2.16 -6.51 -11.20
N ALA A 87 2.34 -7.18 -12.33
CA ALA A 87 2.82 -8.57 -12.40
C ALA A 87 4.15 -8.77 -11.65
N ASP A 88 5.00 -7.74 -11.54
CA ASP A 88 6.25 -7.80 -10.78
C ASP A 88 6.02 -8.00 -9.27
N LEU A 89 4.90 -7.54 -8.70
CA LEU A 89 4.55 -7.82 -7.29
C LEU A 89 4.27 -9.30 -7.08
N HIS A 90 3.55 -9.94 -8.00
CA HIS A 90 3.32 -11.38 -7.97
C HIS A 90 4.64 -12.15 -8.11
N ASN A 91 5.49 -11.76 -9.07
CA ASN A 91 6.80 -12.36 -9.27
C ASN A 91 7.69 -12.23 -8.03
N LEU A 92 7.66 -11.08 -7.34
CA LEU A 92 8.36 -10.87 -6.07
C LEU A 92 7.84 -11.84 -4.99
N ALA A 93 6.53 -11.98 -4.85
CA ALA A 93 5.91 -12.90 -3.90
C ALA A 93 6.28 -14.37 -4.20
N ASN A 94 6.35 -14.77 -5.46
CA ASN A 94 6.80 -16.11 -5.86
C ASN A 94 8.28 -16.34 -5.58
N ALA A 95 9.15 -15.35 -5.86
CA ALA A 95 10.58 -15.45 -5.62
C ALA A 95 10.94 -15.45 -4.13
N TYR A 96 10.15 -14.75 -3.30
CA TYR A 96 10.40 -14.59 -1.87
C TYR A 96 9.12 -14.84 -1.05
N PRO A 97 8.65 -16.10 -0.98
CA PRO A 97 7.33 -16.44 -0.41
C PRO A 97 7.19 -16.13 1.09
N ASN A 98 8.31 -15.95 1.80
CA ASN A 98 8.33 -15.60 3.23
C ASN A 98 8.25 -14.08 3.49
N LEU A 99 8.23 -13.26 2.43
CA LEU A 99 8.13 -11.81 2.52
C LEU A 99 6.74 -11.34 2.06
N MET A 100 6.39 -10.12 2.45
CA MET A 100 5.31 -9.37 1.84
C MET A 100 5.88 -8.23 1.01
N PHE A 101 5.15 -7.84 -0.03
CA PHE A 101 5.46 -6.73 -0.90
C PHE A 101 4.32 -5.74 -0.90
N PHE A 102 4.60 -4.48 -1.15
CA PHE A 102 3.58 -3.46 -1.13
C PHE A 102 3.91 -2.28 -2.04
N TYR A 103 2.86 -1.61 -2.47
CA TYR A 103 2.91 -0.46 -3.35
C TYR A 103 2.07 0.68 -2.79
N ASN A 104 2.62 1.89 -2.92
CA ASN A 104 1.94 3.14 -2.62
C ASN A 104 1.77 3.91 -3.91
N GLY A 105 0.53 4.26 -4.27
CA GLY A 105 0.27 5.19 -5.36
C GLY A 105 0.97 6.55 -5.14
N PRO A 106 1.17 7.35 -6.19
CA PRO A 106 1.93 8.62 -6.18
C PRO A 106 1.36 9.64 -5.19
N LYS A 107 0.05 9.57 -4.91
CA LYS A 107 -0.65 10.40 -3.93
C LYS A 107 -1.15 9.58 -2.73
N CYS A 108 -0.56 8.41 -2.46
CA CYS A 108 -1.00 7.46 -1.43
C CYS A 108 0.14 7.04 -0.51
N GLY A 109 1.02 7.99 -0.14
CA GLY A 109 2.15 7.71 0.75
C GLY A 109 3.43 7.23 0.05
N ALA A 110 3.56 7.40 -1.27
CA ALA A 110 4.82 7.19 -1.98
C ALA A 110 5.86 8.24 -1.56
N SER A 111 7.10 7.81 -1.30
CA SER A 111 8.21 8.69 -0.89
C SER A 111 8.86 9.42 -2.08
N ALA A 112 8.80 8.81 -3.26
CA ALA A 112 9.27 9.33 -4.54
C ALA A 112 8.18 9.09 -5.61
N PRO A 113 7.19 9.99 -5.75
CA PRO A 113 6.12 9.82 -6.74
C PRO A 113 6.62 10.00 -8.19
N ASP A 114 7.85 10.48 -8.37
CA ASP A 114 8.56 10.62 -9.63
C ASP A 114 9.35 9.38 -10.06
N HIS A 115 9.53 8.38 -9.17
CA HIS A 115 10.30 7.17 -9.47
C HIS A 115 9.57 5.91 -8.99
N LEU A 116 9.11 5.08 -9.93
CA LEU A 116 8.49 3.78 -9.67
C LEU A 116 9.29 2.93 -8.70
N HIS A 117 8.65 2.54 -7.60
CA HIS A 117 9.21 1.60 -6.64
C HIS A 117 8.11 0.82 -5.92
N PHE A 118 8.45 -0.43 -5.60
CA PHE A 118 7.78 -1.21 -4.59
C PHE A 118 8.56 -1.13 -3.27
N GLN A 119 7.96 -1.67 -2.23
CA GLN A 119 8.65 -1.98 -0.99
C GLN A 119 8.30 -3.42 -0.60
N GLY A 120 9.10 -4.01 0.28
CA GLY A 120 8.82 -5.35 0.77
C GLY A 120 9.57 -5.63 2.06
N GLY A 121 9.23 -6.71 2.74
CA GLY A 121 9.84 -7.00 4.03
C GLY A 121 9.15 -8.11 4.79
N THR A 122 9.42 -8.15 6.10
CA THR A 122 8.84 -9.13 7.02
C THR A 122 7.33 -9.21 6.85
N SER A 123 6.84 -10.41 6.52
CA SER A 123 5.42 -10.72 6.33
C SER A 123 4.74 -11.09 7.66
N GLY A 124 3.41 -11.02 7.72
CA GLY A 124 2.62 -11.51 8.84
C GLY A 124 2.55 -10.58 10.05
N LEU A 125 2.92 -9.30 9.87
CA LEU A 125 2.87 -8.28 10.92
C LEU A 125 1.67 -7.33 10.80
N LEU A 126 0.98 -7.36 9.66
CA LEU A 126 -0.16 -6.48 9.40
C LEU A 126 -1.45 -7.14 9.89
N PRO A 127 -2.35 -6.42 10.58
CA PRO A 127 -3.65 -6.94 10.95
C PRO A 127 -4.45 -7.59 9.83
N ILE A 128 -4.37 -7.07 8.60
CA ILE A 128 -5.01 -7.69 7.42
C ILE A 128 -4.47 -9.11 7.13
N GLN A 129 -3.18 -9.36 7.40
CA GLN A 129 -2.56 -10.68 7.21
C GLN A 129 -2.84 -11.60 8.40
N GLU A 130 -2.78 -11.06 9.63
CA GLU A 130 -3.02 -11.82 10.86
C GLU A 130 -4.45 -12.36 10.92
N ARG A 131 -5.41 -11.58 10.41
CA ARG A 131 -6.84 -11.94 10.36
C ARG A 131 -7.27 -12.50 9.00
N TRP A 132 -6.33 -12.81 8.12
CA TRP A 132 -6.66 -13.17 6.74
C TRP A 132 -7.65 -14.33 6.64
N ASP A 133 -7.47 -15.39 7.44
CA ASP A 133 -8.33 -16.57 7.38
C ASP A 133 -9.79 -16.25 7.76
N GLU A 134 -10.01 -15.34 8.71
CA GLU A 134 -11.36 -14.84 9.07
C GLU A 134 -11.94 -13.96 7.96
N LEU A 135 -11.13 -13.04 7.42
CA LEU A 135 -11.54 -12.08 6.40
C LEU A 135 -11.85 -12.77 5.06
N GLU A 136 -11.08 -13.80 4.71
CA GLU A 136 -11.30 -14.62 3.52
C GLU A 136 -12.61 -15.39 3.64
N ALA A 137 -12.91 -15.94 4.83
CA ALA A 137 -14.12 -16.72 5.06
C ALA A 137 -15.41 -15.88 4.94
N SER A 138 -15.36 -14.58 5.25
CA SER A 138 -16.50 -13.66 5.12
C SER A 138 -16.46 -12.77 3.88
N ALA A 139 -15.44 -12.91 3.03
CA ALA A 139 -15.29 -12.08 1.84
C ALA A 139 -16.42 -12.33 0.83
N LEU A 140 -16.95 -11.26 0.24
CA LEU A 140 -17.96 -11.38 -0.80
C LEU A 140 -17.31 -11.53 -2.18
N PRO A 141 -17.57 -12.62 -2.93
CA PRO A 141 -17.06 -12.76 -4.28
C PRO A 141 -17.69 -11.69 -5.20
N LEU A 142 -16.85 -10.97 -5.94
CA LEU A 142 -17.26 -10.00 -6.95
C LEU A 142 -17.14 -10.56 -8.36
N LEU A 143 -16.09 -11.36 -8.60
CA LEU A 143 -15.82 -12.01 -9.89
C LEU A 143 -14.96 -13.25 -9.64
N ASN A 144 -15.34 -14.37 -10.24
CA ASN A 144 -14.60 -15.64 -10.14
C ASN A 144 -14.06 -16.01 -11.54
N LEU A 145 -12.75 -16.27 -11.62
CA LEU A 145 -12.14 -16.91 -12.80
C LEU A 145 -12.20 -18.44 -12.69
N SER A 146 -12.15 -18.95 -11.46
CA SER A 146 -12.25 -20.37 -11.13
C SER A 146 -12.84 -20.53 -9.72
N ASP A 147 -12.88 -21.76 -9.21
CA ASP A 147 -13.32 -22.04 -7.83
C ASP A 147 -12.39 -21.42 -6.76
N VAL A 148 -11.18 -21.00 -7.15
CA VAL A 148 -10.17 -20.45 -6.22
C VAL A 148 -9.76 -19.03 -6.56
N GLU A 149 -9.68 -18.69 -7.85
CA GLU A 149 -9.12 -17.42 -8.31
C GLU A 149 -10.22 -16.41 -8.62
N GLY A 150 -10.07 -15.19 -8.13
CA GLY A 150 -11.10 -14.17 -8.26
C GLY A 150 -10.81 -12.87 -7.54
N ILE A 151 -11.78 -11.96 -7.62
CA ILE A 151 -11.83 -10.68 -6.92
C ILE A 151 -12.90 -10.75 -5.85
N PHE A 152 -12.56 -10.33 -4.64
CA PHE A 152 -13.42 -10.39 -3.47
C PHE A 152 -13.46 -9.05 -2.75
N LEU A 153 -14.60 -8.70 -2.18
CA LEU A 153 -14.75 -7.54 -1.29
C LEU A 153 -14.51 -7.98 0.15
N ILE A 154 -13.57 -7.32 0.82
CA ILE A 154 -13.31 -7.46 2.26
C ILE A 154 -14.18 -6.44 3.00
N GLN A 155 -15.21 -6.91 3.71
CA GLN A 155 -16.17 -6.05 4.42
C GLN A 155 -15.87 -5.94 5.92
N ASP A 156 -15.35 -7.01 6.53
CA ASP A 156 -15.19 -7.11 7.99
C ASP A 156 -13.80 -6.69 8.49
N PHE A 157 -13.16 -5.80 7.73
CA PHE A 157 -11.96 -5.10 8.13
C PHE A 157 -12.27 -3.64 8.49
N ALA A 158 -11.35 -2.95 9.17
CA ALA A 158 -11.58 -1.57 9.60
C ALA A 158 -11.95 -0.63 8.45
N TYR A 159 -11.48 -0.93 7.24
CA TYR A 159 -11.82 -0.20 6.01
C TYR A 159 -12.13 -1.18 4.87
N PRO A 160 -13.03 -0.82 3.94
CA PRO A 160 -13.30 -1.62 2.75
C PRO A 160 -12.03 -1.80 1.89
N ALA A 161 -11.78 -3.03 1.46
CA ALA A 161 -10.67 -3.37 0.57
C ALA A 161 -11.11 -4.42 -0.46
N LEU A 162 -10.37 -4.51 -1.56
CA LEU A 162 -10.57 -5.52 -2.59
C LEU A 162 -9.42 -6.51 -2.51
N ALA A 163 -9.72 -7.80 -2.41
CA ALA A 163 -8.73 -8.85 -2.49
C ALA A 163 -8.74 -9.49 -3.87
N ILE A 164 -7.56 -9.73 -4.42
CA ILE A 164 -7.33 -10.59 -5.58
C ILE A 164 -6.63 -11.84 -5.05
N LYS A 165 -7.20 -12.99 -5.37
CA LYS A 165 -6.62 -14.29 -5.06
C LYS A 165 -6.30 -14.98 -6.38
N SER A 166 -5.05 -15.39 -6.56
CA SER A 166 -4.61 -16.04 -7.80
C SER A 166 -3.44 -17.00 -7.57
N ARG A 167 -3.25 -17.96 -8.48
CA ARG A 167 -2.15 -18.93 -8.49
C ARG A 167 -1.19 -18.75 -9.68
N SER A 168 -1.53 -17.91 -10.65
CA SER A 168 -0.66 -17.58 -11.78
C SER A 168 -0.46 -16.07 -11.90
N VAL A 169 0.66 -15.67 -12.50
CA VAL A 169 0.98 -14.25 -12.71
C VAL A 169 -0.03 -13.64 -13.69
N GLU A 170 -0.40 -14.40 -14.72
CA GLU A 170 -1.29 -13.97 -15.80
C GLU A 170 -2.71 -13.69 -15.29
N ASN A 171 -3.25 -14.59 -14.45
CA ASN A 171 -4.58 -14.41 -13.88
C ASN A 171 -4.59 -13.25 -12.87
N ASP A 172 -3.57 -13.15 -12.02
CA ASP A 172 -3.44 -12.05 -11.07
C ASP A 172 -3.39 -10.69 -11.78
N GLU A 173 -2.57 -10.57 -12.83
CA GLU A 173 -2.48 -9.34 -13.63
C GLU A 173 -3.82 -9.02 -14.30
N TYR A 174 -4.49 -10.01 -14.88
CA TYR A 174 -5.80 -9.82 -15.51
C TYR A 174 -6.84 -9.31 -14.50
N LEU A 175 -6.95 -9.97 -13.34
CA LEU A 175 -7.85 -9.57 -12.26
C LEU A 175 -7.53 -8.16 -11.74
N PHE A 176 -6.24 -7.84 -11.60
CA PHE A 176 -5.82 -6.51 -11.20
C PHE A 176 -6.22 -5.45 -12.21
N ARG A 177 -6.11 -5.71 -13.52
CA ARG A 177 -6.54 -4.74 -14.55
C ARG A 177 -8.04 -4.44 -14.44
N ILE A 178 -8.86 -5.43 -14.13
CA ILE A 178 -10.30 -5.23 -13.86
C ILE A 178 -10.51 -4.33 -12.65
N VAL A 179 -9.82 -4.59 -11.55
CA VAL A 179 -9.87 -3.73 -10.35
C VAL A 179 -9.43 -2.32 -10.70
N TYR A 180 -8.25 -2.15 -11.28
CA TYR A 180 -7.66 -0.88 -11.66
C TYR A 180 -8.59 -0.04 -12.54
N ASP A 181 -9.16 -0.63 -13.60
CA ASP A 181 -10.05 0.07 -14.54
C ASP A 181 -11.43 0.38 -13.93
N SER A 182 -11.80 -0.30 -12.84
CA SER A 182 -13.04 -0.02 -12.09
C SER A 182 -12.91 1.16 -11.13
N LEU A 183 -11.70 1.45 -10.63
CA LEU A 183 -11.43 2.52 -9.67
C LEU A 183 -11.67 3.92 -10.28
N PRO A 184 -12.16 4.88 -9.48
CA PRO A 184 -12.26 6.26 -9.95
C PRO A 184 -10.87 6.88 -10.08
N GLN A 185 -10.64 7.56 -11.21
CA GLN A 185 -9.47 8.41 -11.43
C GLN A 185 -9.95 9.84 -11.66
N ARG A 186 -9.50 10.77 -10.82
CA ARG A 186 -9.90 12.17 -10.89
C ARG A 186 -9.03 12.95 -11.86
N GLU A 187 -9.52 14.12 -12.25
CA GLU A 187 -8.76 15.03 -13.10
C GLU A 187 -7.40 15.38 -12.47
N GLY A 188 -6.34 15.32 -13.30
CA GLY A 188 -4.97 15.59 -12.85
C GLY A 188 -4.30 14.45 -12.06
N GLU A 189 -4.94 13.29 -11.92
CA GLU A 189 -4.30 12.06 -11.45
C GLU A 189 -3.73 11.26 -12.62
N ILE A 190 -2.53 10.69 -12.42
CA ILE A 190 -1.85 9.87 -13.44
C ILE A 190 -2.25 8.39 -13.37
N GLU A 191 -2.91 7.99 -12.27
CA GLU A 191 -3.51 6.68 -12.02
C GLU A 191 -4.56 6.81 -10.89
N PRO A 192 -5.49 5.84 -10.74
CA PRO A 192 -6.40 5.78 -9.61
C PRO A 192 -5.64 5.69 -8.28
N MET A 193 -6.13 6.36 -7.25
CA MET A 193 -5.48 6.36 -5.96
C MET A 193 -5.67 5.00 -5.25
N MET A 194 -4.56 4.30 -4.99
CA MET A 194 -4.59 3.02 -4.27
C MET A 194 -3.33 2.74 -3.47
N ASN A 195 -3.45 1.82 -2.50
CA ASN A 195 -2.33 1.09 -1.92
C ASN A 195 -2.53 -0.40 -2.18
N ILE A 196 -1.46 -1.18 -2.24
CA ILE A 196 -1.52 -2.63 -2.44
C ILE A 196 -0.58 -3.32 -1.46
N VAL A 197 -1.02 -4.44 -0.89
CA VAL A 197 -0.18 -5.38 -0.13
C VAL A 197 -0.31 -6.77 -0.75
N VAL A 198 0.81 -7.44 -1.00
CA VAL A 198 0.88 -8.75 -1.67
C VAL A 198 1.70 -9.72 -0.85
N TRP A 199 1.22 -10.95 -0.66
CA TRP A 199 1.96 -12.02 0.03
C TRP A 199 1.51 -13.42 -0.43
N LYS A 200 2.28 -14.46 -0.07
CA LYS A 200 1.90 -15.86 -0.29
C LYS A 200 1.14 -16.44 0.90
N LYS A 201 0.08 -17.20 0.62
CA LYS A 201 -0.62 -18.07 1.58
C LYS A 201 -0.76 -19.46 0.95
N GLY A 202 0.12 -20.39 1.33
CA GLY A 202 0.20 -21.68 0.67
C GLY A 202 0.51 -21.53 -0.82
N LEU A 203 -0.34 -22.08 -1.69
CA LEU A 203 -0.21 -21.96 -3.15
C LEU A 203 -0.69 -20.60 -3.68
N ASP A 204 -1.54 -19.91 -2.92
CA ASP A 204 -2.22 -18.71 -3.37
C ASP A 204 -1.31 -17.48 -3.18
N THR A 205 -1.34 -16.58 -4.16
CA THR A 205 -0.87 -15.21 -4.03
C THR A 205 -2.08 -14.34 -3.71
N ILE A 206 -1.99 -13.61 -2.60
CA ILE A 206 -3.04 -12.71 -2.13
C ILE A 206 -2.56 -11.28 -2.36
N SER A 207 -3.35 -10.50 -3.09
CA SER A 207 -3.13 -9.07 -3.32
C SER A 207 -4.31 -8.29 -2.79
N VAL A 208 -4.13 -7.53 -1.71
CA VAL A 208 -5.15 -6.65 -1.16
C VAL A 208 -4.93 -5.23 -1.66
N VAL A 209 -5.87 -4.74 -2.45
CA VAL A 209 -5.95 -3.38 -2.96
C VAL A 209 -6.84 -2.56 -2.02
N PHE A 210 -6.32 -1.42 -1.58
CA PHE A 210 -7.03 -0.44 -0.77
C PHE A 210 -7.31 0.80 -1.63
N PRO A 211 -8.52 0.96 -2.19
CA PRO A 211 -8.91 2.16 -2.90
C PRO A 211 -8.88 3.38 -1.99
N ARG A 212 -8.34 4.48 -2.50
CA ARG A 212 -8.13 5.72 -1.76
C ARG A 212 -8.89 6.86 -2.43
N GLN A 213 -9.23 7.88 -1.63
CA GLN A 213 -9.88 9.09 -2.13
C GLN A 213 -9.17 10.37 -1.70
N LYS A 214 -8.19 10.30 -0.80
CA LYS A 214 -7.44 11.47 -0.34
C LYS A 214 -6.03 11.06 0.05
N HIS A 215 -5.08 11.97 -0.20
CA HIS A 215 -3.67 11.71 0.08
C HIS A 215 -3.39 11.73 1.58
N ARG A 216 -3.75 12.84 2.24
CA ARG A 216 -3.55 13.06 3.66
C ARG A 216 -4.85 13.54 4.31
N PRO A 217 -5.12 13.13 5.56
CA PRO A 217 -6.28 13.61 6.30
C PRO A 217 -6.09 15.07 6.72
N GLU A 218 -7.17 15.74 7.10
CA GLU A 218 -7.13 17.14 7.53
C GLU A 218 -6.24 17.35 8.76
N CYS A 219 -6.25 16.42 9.70
CA CYS A 219 -5.43 16.47 10.91
C CYS A 219 -3.92 16.60 10.62
N TYR A 220 -3.45 16.24 9.42
CA TYR A 220 -2.06 16.45 9.02
C TYR A 220 -1.67 17.94 8.96
N SER A 221 -2.59 18.80 8.51
CA SER A 221 -2.33 20.22 8.27
C SER A 221 -2.86 21.13 9.38
N LYS A 222 -3.51 20.55 10.40
CA LYS A 222 -3.92 21.26 11.62
C LYS A 222 -2.72 21.71 12.44
N GLU A 223 -2.96 22.57 13.41
CA GLU A 223 -1.96 23.07 14.36
C GLU A 223 -2.32 22.68 15.80
N GLY A 224 -1.35 22.72 16.70
CA GLY A 224 -1.55 22.40 18.12
C GLY A 224 -2.04 20.96 18.35
N ASP A 225 -2.95 20.80 19.31
CA ASP A 225 -3.42 19.49 19.76
C ASP A 225 -4.31 18.76 18.75
N GLU A 226 -4.87 19.47 17.76
CA GLU A 226 -5.65 18.87 16.68
C GLU A 226 -4.77 18.24 15.58
N GLN A 227 -3.47 18.57 15.56
CA GLN A 227 -2.57 18.03 14.56
C GLN A 227 -2.24 16.57 14.84
N TYR A 228 -2.21 15.76 13.79
CA TYR A 228 -1.62 14.43 13.78
C TYR A 228 -0.79 14.25 12.51
N LEU A 229 0.48 13.86 12.64
CA LEU A 229 1.36 13.64 11.48
C LEU A 229 1.09 12.27 10.84
N ILE A 230 -0.10 12.13 10.25
CA ILE A 230 -0.59 10.91 9.61
C ILE A 230 -0.58 11.09 8.09
N SER A 231 0.16 10.23 7.38
CA SER A 231 0.22 10.22 5.91
C SER A 231 0.14 8.76 5.44
N PRO A 232 -1.07 8.16 5.38
CA PRO A 232 -1.22 6.72 5.27
C PRO A 232 -0.63 6.15 3.99
N GLY A 233 0.23 5.14 4.12
CA GLY A 233 0.67 4.23 3.06
C GLY A 233 0.12 2.81 3.26
N ALA A 234 0.61 1.84 2.50
CA ALA A 234 0.05 0.49 2.45
C ALA A 234 0.07 -0.25 3.80
N LEU A 235 1.09 -0.03 4.64
CA LEU A 235 1.14 -0.66 5.97
C LEU A 235 0.07 -0.08 6.91
N ASP A 236 -0.16 1.23 6.84
CA ASP A 236 -1.25 1.90 7.58
C ASP A 236 -2.62 1.38 7.12
N MET A 237 -2.81 1.24 5.80
CA MET A 237 -4.01 0.63 5.22
C MET A 237 -4.21 -0.81 5.66
N GLY A 238 -3.13 -1.58 5.81
CA GLY A 238 -3.14 -2.96 6.32
C GLY A 238 -3.37 -3.06 7.83
N GLY A 239 -3.58 -1.94 8.53
CA GLY A 239 -3.93 -1.88 9.95
C GLY A 239 -2.76 -1.61 10.91
N LEU A 240 -1.54 -1.39 10.39
CA LEU A 240 -0.37 -1.02 11.18
C LEU A 240 -0.02 0.46 10.94
N LEU A 241 -0.62 1.34 11.75
CA LEU A 241 -0.42 2.78 11.64
C LEU A 241 0.99 3.20 12.11
N ILE A 242 1.73 3.92 11.28
CA ILE A 242 3.09 4.37 11.58
C ILE A 242 3.09 5.84 11.99
N LEU A 243 3.45 6.11 13.24
CA LEU A 243 3.41 7.45 13.82
C LEU A 243 4.84 7.92 14.15
N PRO A 244 5.30 9.05 13.56
CA PRO A 244 6.64 9.57 13.83
C PRO A 244 6.72 10.40 15.11
N ARG A 245 5.59 10.86 15.65
CA ARG A 245 5.53 11.76 16.81
C ARG A 245 4.96 11.00 18.01
N GLN A 246 5.66 11.09 19.14
CA GLN A 246 5.31 10.32 20.36
C GLN A 246 3.93 10.69 20.91
N ILE A 247 3.59 11.99 20.96
CA ILE A 247 2.28 12.44 21.46
C ILE A 247 1.12 11.91 20.60
N ASP A 248 1.31 11.82 19.27
CA ASP A 248 0.31 11.24 18.36
C ASP A 248 0.15 9.75 18.65
N PHE A 249 1.28 9.05 18.83
CA PHE A 249 1.30 7.64 19.18
C PHE A 249 0.59 7.36 20.50
N GLU A 250 0.85 8.14 21.54
CA GLU A 250 0.24 7.96 22.86
C GLU A 250 -1.27 8.17 22.81
N ARG A 251 -1.73 9.23 22.13
CA ARG A 251 -3.15 9.61 22.04
C ARG A 251 -3.96 8.76 21.05
N MET A 252 -3.30 8.01 20.16
CA MET A 252 -3.99 7.23 19.13
C MET A 252 -4.78 6.05 19.73
N ASN A 253 -6.02 5.90 19.24
CA ASN A 253 -6.93 4.78 19.47
C ASN A 253 -7.69 4.43 18.17
N ALA A 254 -8.42 3.32 18.17
CA ALA A 254 -9.12 2.81 17.00
C ALA A 254 -10.22 3.76 16.48
N ASP A 255 -11.02 4.36 17.37
CA ASP A 255 -12.10 5.27 16.98
C ASP A 255 -11.55 6.50 16.24
N LEU A 256 -10.52 7.12 16.80
CA LEU A 256 -9.84 8.26 16.17
C LEU A 256 -9.25 7.88 14.82
N LEU A 257 -8.58 6.72 14.73
CA LEU A 257 -8.03 6.27 13.46
C LEU A 257 -9.14 6.04 12.42
N LYS A 258 -10.26 5.43 12.81
CA LYS A 258 -11.41 5.24 11.92
C LYS A 258 -11.97 6.56 11.40
N GLU A 259 -12.13 7.56 12.26
CA GLU A 259 -12.57 8.90 11.83
C GLU A 259 -11.60 9.53 10.83
N VAL A 260 -10.29 9.48 11.11
CA VAL A 260 -9.24 9.97 10.20
C VAL A 260 -9.31 9.24 8.85
N MET A 261 -9.55 7.92 8.88
CA MET A 261 -9.53 7.09 7.69
C MET A 261 -10.79 7.24 6.81
N LYS A 262 -11.93 7.71 7.35
CA LYS A 262 -13.12 8.05 6.53
C LYS A 262 -12.81 9.09 5.46
N GLU A 263 -11.92 10.04 5.74
CA GLU A 263 -11.48 11.03 4.75
C GLU A 263 -10.61 10.39 3.64
N ILE A 264 -9.98 9.27 3.95
CA ILE A 264 -8.85 8.71 3.22
C ILE A 264 -9.23 7.57 2.30
N VAL A 265 -10.06 6.66 2.79
CA VAL A 265 -10.55 5.50 2.06
C VAL A 265 -11.71 5.88 1.15
N LEU A 266 -11.98 5.08 0.14
CA LEU A 266 -13.10 5.34 -0.75
C LEU A 266 -14.43 5.34 0.02
N ALA A 267 -15.26 6.36 -0.20
CA ALA A 267 -16.58 6.44 0.42
C ALA A 267 -17.43 5.19 0.09
N PRO A 268 -18.32 4.73 0.99
CA PRO A 268 -19.10 3.51 0.77
C PRO A 268 -19.83 3.46 -0.57
N THR A 269 -20.49 4.56 -0.95
CA THR A 269 -21.21 4.67 -2.23
C THR A 269 -20.32 4.59 -3.46
N GLU A 270 -19.09 5.08 -3.38
CA GLU A 270 -18.12 4.96 -4.47
C GLU A 270 -17.52 3.54 -4.53
N MET A 271 -17.31 2.89 -3.37
CA MET A 271 -16.89 1.49 -3.32
C MET A 271 -17.95 0.56 -3.89
N GLU A 272 -19.24 0.82 -3.63
CA GLU A 272 -20.36 0.09 -4.25
C GLU A 272 -20.30 0.16 -5.78
N LYS A 273 -20.12 1.37 -6.34
CA LYS A 273 -19.97 1.55 -7.80
C LYS A 273 -18.78 0.77 -8.37
N VAL A 274 -17.65 0.74 -7.65
CA VAL A 274 -16.48 -0.06 -8.04
C VAL A 274 -16.85 -1.54 -8.06
N CYS A 275 -17.53 -2.04 -7.02
CA CYS A 275 -17.95 -3.44 -6.95
C CYS A 275 -18.93 -3.80 -8.07
N GLU A 276 -19.86 -2.92 -8.42
CA GLU A 276 -20.80 -3.11 -9.54
C GLU A 276 -20.08 -3.18 -10.88
N LYS A 277 -19.09 -2.31 -11.14
CA LYS A 277 -18.27 -2.38 -12.37
C LYS A 277 -17.53 -3.72 -12.48
N ILE A 278 -16.94 -4.18 -11.38
CA ILE A 278 -16.24 -5.48 -11.34
C ILE A 278 -17.23 -6.61 -11.65
N LYS A 279 -18.38 -6.65 -10.97
CA LYS A 279 -19.43 -7.68 -11.19
C LYS A 279 -19.97 -7.70 -12.62
N ASN A 280 -20.02 -6.55 -13.28
CA ASN A 280 -20.51 -6.42 -14.66
C ASN A 280 -19.43 -6.69 -15.71
N THR A 281 -18.20 -6.99 -15.31
CA THR A 281 -17.13 -7.35 -16.24
C THR A 281 -17.38 -8.75 -16.80
N LYS A 282 -17.32 -8.88 -18.12
CA LYS A 282 -17.43 -10.18 -18.80
C LYS A 282 -16.06 -10.88 -18.75
N VAL A 283 -16.06 -12.09 -18.20
CA VAL A 283 -14.92 -13.03 -18.15
C VAL A 283 -15.03 -14.00 -19.30
#